data_AF-M7TNV3-F1
#
_entry.id   AF-M7TNV3-F1
#
_cell.length_a   1.000
_cell.length_b   1.000
_cell.length_c   1.000
_cell.angle_alpha   90.00
_cell.angle_beta   90.00
_cell.angle_gamma   90.00
#
_symmetry.space_group_name_H-M   'P 1'
#
loop_
_entity.id
_entity.type
_entity.pdbx_description
1 polymer ?
#
loop_
_entity_poly.entity_id
_entity_poly.type
_entity_poly.pdbx_seq_one_letter_code
_entity_poly.pdbx_strand_id
1 'polypeptide(L)'
;MDQTDRQSPKLKKFSFPDQTPDTRFVLFDETEIHLHSTILKIHSAFFRKFLDSPDKKPAEPSAEFRYEWVSEIEDDGEWHLVEKSHAKPNENALSENAIWDVEVLVFIEMLNALYRIPYKIWVARLFIVTRMADYYRCLPAVSHNLFACFDQSNNDYVKEYALQLLDTAYKLHQPLLFKDCLIQVAGYMPSDSGDAYYLSNKVIFDTMMKVRNEINRRVVEAQQRLMLSAPTEERSKLLGHCWEVGFEETGVPLSLPRYFRLLAEHDSEFANALSHLLQCELRLPCELIREAGAHDTNDTDHFYCARLLDRDLPWDPSETDW
;
A
#
# COMPACT_ATOMS: atom_id res chain seq x y z
N MET A 1 15.97 48.34 4.87
CA MET A 1 17.03 47.47 4.33
C MET A 1 17.33 46.44 5.39
N ASP A 2 16.76 45.24 5.23
CA ASP A 2 17.49 44.00 5.48
C ASP A 2 16.77 42.90 4.69
N GLN A 3 17.16 42.81 3.43
CA GLN A 3 16.98 41.60 2.63
C GLN A 3 18.17 40.69 2.95
N THR A 4 17.94 39.38 2.83
CA THR A 4 18.96 38.31 2.80
C THR A 4 19.40 37.73 4.14
N ASP A 5 18.57 36.83 4.66
CA ASP A 5 19.08 35.51 5.01
C ASP A 5 18.15 34.45 4.39
N ARG A 6 18.10 34.44 3.05
CA ARG A 6 17.46 33.34 2.31
C ARG A 6 18.40 32.15 2.44
N GLN A 7 18.09 31.21 3.32
CA GLN A 7 18.72 29.89 3.27
C GLN A 7 18.60 29.38 1.83
N SER A 8 19.72 28.96 1.24
CA SER A 8 19.72 28.43 -0.12
C SER A 8 18.75 27.25 -0.21
N PRO A 9 17.99 27.09 -1.31
CA PRO A 9 17.03 26.00 -1.44
C PRO A 9 17.69 24.64 -1.17
N LYS A 10 16.97 23.75 -0.48
CA LYS A 10 17.38 22.35 -0.32
C LYS A 10 17.46 21.71 -1.71
N LEU A 11 18.68 21.41 -2.16
CA LEU A 11 18.91 20.85 -3.50
C LEU A 11 18.84 19.31 -3.50
N LYS A 12 18.00 18.75 -4.36
CA LYS A 12 17.95 17.32 -4.68
C LYS A 12 18.25 17.09 -6.16
N LYS A 13 19.37 16.42 -6.45
CA LYS A 13 19.75 16.07 -7.83
C LYS A 13 19.56 14.59 -8.10
N PHE A 14 18.77 14.26 -9.12
CA PHE A 14 18.67 12.89 -9.63
C PHE A 14 19.79 12.63 -10.64
N SER A 15 20.29 11.39 -10.65
CA SER A 15 21.36 10.96 -11.54
C SER A 15 20.82 9.95 -12.55
N PHE A 16 21.25 10.06 -13.81
CA PHE A 16 20.99 9.08 -14.85
C PHE A 16 22.27 8.90 -15.68
N PRO A 17 22.67 7.66 -16.04
CA PRO A 17 23.95 7.40 -16.69
C PRO A 17 24.15 8.27 -17.95
N ASP A 18 25.33 8.89 -18.03
CA ASP A 18 25.79 9.70 -19.16
C ASP A 18 24.86 10.86 -19.57
N GLN A 19 23.97 11.30 -18.67
CA GLN A 19 23.09 12.44 -18.90
C GLN A 19 23.22 13.49 -17.79
N THR A 20 23.13 14.75 -18.19
CA THR A 20 22.98 15.87 -17.28
C THR A 20 21.49 16.21 -17.14
N PRO A 21 21.02 16.53 -15.93
CA PRO A 21 19.65 17.02 -15.75
C PRO A 21 19.37 18.23 -16.65
N ASP A 22 18.23 18.20 -17.35
CA ASP A 22 17.75 19.25 -18.25
C ASP A 22 16.47 19.91 -17.73
N THR A 23 15.96 19.45 -16.58
CA THR A 23 14.70 19.89 -15.98
C THR A 23 14.94 20.31 -14.54
N ARG A 24 14.40 21.48 -14.16
CA ARG A 24 14.43 22.01 -12.80
C ARG A 24 13.02 22.24 -12.28
N PHE A 25 12.72 21.67 -11.12
CA PHE A 25 11.54 21.99 -10.32
C PHE A 25 11.95 22.82 -9.10
N VAL A 26 11.17 23.86 -8.77
CA VAL A 26 11.32 24.62 -7.53
C VAL A 26 10.00 24.54 -6.76
N LEU A 27 10.00 23.81 -5.65
CA LEU A 27 8.82 23.59 -4.83
C LEU A 27 8.84 24.56 -3.65
N PHE A 28 7.76 25.33 -3.52
CA PHE A 28 7.47 26.29 -2.46
C PHE A 28 8.63 27.26 -2.18
N ASP A 29 9.40 27.61 -3.21
CA ASP A 29 10.62 28.43 -3.14
C ASP A 29 11.73 27.91 -2.20
N GLU A 30 11.57 26.72 -1.63
CA GLU A 30 12.46 26.14 -0.62
C GLU A 30 13.24 24.91 -1.12
N THR A 31 12.66 24.12 -2.02
CA THR A 31 13.26 22.86 -2.48
C THR A 31 13.49 22.89 -3.97
N GLU A 32 14.75 22.80 -4.39
CA GLU A 32 15.13 22.72 -5.80
C GLU A 32 15.45 21.28 -6.19
N ILE A 33 14.86 20.81 -7.30
CA ILE A 33 15.01 19.43 -7.76
C ILE A 33 15.49 19.41 -9.22
N HIS A 34 16.61 18.73 -9.48
CA HIS A 34 17.18 18.58 -10.82
C HIS A 34 16.88 17.17 -11.37
N LEU A 35 16.29 17.13 -12.56
CA LEU A 35 15.68 15.94 -13.18
C LEU A 35 16.00 15.85 -14.68
N HIS A 36 15.69 14.70 -15.27
CA HIS A 36 15.78 14.41 -16.70
C HIS A 36 14.39 14.32 -17.30
N SER A 37 14.10 15.19 -18.27
CA SER A 37 12.81 15.24 -18.97
C SER A 37 12.50 13.91 -19.65
N THR A 38 13.51 13.20 -20.14
CA THR A 38 13.38 11.87 -20.74
C THR A 38 12.72 10.87 -19.77
N ILE A 39 13.17 10.82 -18.51
CA ILE A 39 12.61 9.90 -17.49
C ILE A 39 11.18 10.29 -17.15
N LEU A 40 10.92 11.59 -16.99
CA LEU A 40 9.57 12.10 -16.74
C LEU A 40 8.60 11.70 -17.86
N LYS A 41 8.98 11.89 -19.14
CA LYS A 41 8.12 11.57 -20.30
C LYS A 41 7.90 10.08 -20.52
N ILE A 42 8.87 9.24 -20.16
CA ILE A 42 8.72 7.78 -20.23
C ILE A 42 7.63 7.33 -19.25
N HIS A 43 7.71 7.79 -18.00
CA HIS A 43 6.91 7.25 -16.91
C HIS A 43 5.65 8.05 -16.54
N SER A 44 5.44 9.21 -17.14
CA SER A 44 4.27 10.06 -16.87
C SER A 44 3.65 10.59 -18.17
N ALA A 45 2.37 10.26 -18.38
CA ALA A 45 1.61 10.80 -19.49
C ALA A 45 1.40 12.32 -19.36
N PHE A 46 1.33 12.84 -18.13
CA PHE A 46 1.27 14.27 -17.84
C PHE A 46 2.52 14.97 -18.38
N PHE A 47 3.71 14.56 -17.96
CA PHE A 47 4.94 15.22 -18.39
C PHE A 47 5.21 15.02 -19.89
N ARG A 48 4.82 13.87 -20.46
CA ARG A 48 4.85 13.64 -21.91
C ARG A 48 4.02 14.65 -22.70
N LYS A 49 2.82 14.98 -22.19
CA LYS A 49 1.92 15.95 -22.83
C LYS A 49 2.37 17.39 -22.62
N PHE A 50 2.78 17.73 -21.41
CA PHE A 50 2.95 19.14 -21.03
C PHE A 50 4.38 19.65 -21.12
N LEU A 51 5.44 18.82 -21.10
CA LEU A 51 6.80 19.37 -21.21
C LEU A 51 7.06 19.98 -22.58
N ASP A 52 6.63 19.32 -23.66
CA ASP A 52 6.86 19.75 -25.05
C ASP A 52 5.59 20.31 -25.72
N SER A 53 4.63 20.83 -24.95
CA SER A 53 3.41 21.43 -25.52
C SER A 53 3.78 22.60 -26.46
N PRO A 54 3.15 22.73 -27.64
CA PRO A 54 3.47 23.79 -28.60
C PRO A 54 3.23 25.21 -28.07
N ASP A 55 2.41 25.35 -27.03
CA ASP A 55 2.12 26.62 -26.37
C ASP A 55 3.29 27.13 -25.50
N LYS A 56 4.32 26.30 -25.32
CA LYS A 56 5.46 26.61 -24.45
C LYS A 56 6.58 27.29 -25.22
N LYS A 57 7.14 28.31 -24.60
CA LYS A 57 8.31 28.99 -25.16
C LYS A 57 9.53 28.09 -25.01
N PRO A 58 10.31 27.87 -26.07
CA PRO A 58 11.57 27.15 -25.96
C PRO A 58 12.51 27.90 -25.01
N ALA A 59 13.32 27.15 -24.27
CA ALA A 59 14.36 27.74 -23.43
C ALA A 59 15.36 28.53 -24.27
N GLU A 60 15.87 29.62 -23.69
CA GLU A 60 16.93 30.41 -24.31
C GLU A 60 18.19 29.55 -24.55
N PRO A 61 18.97 29.78 -25.61
CA PRO A 61 20.16 28.98 -25.92
C PRO A 61 21.22 28.94 -24.81
N SER A 62 21.21 29.94 -23.91
CA SER A 62 22.11 30.03 -22.75
C SER A 62 21.50 29.52 -21.44
N ALA A 63 20.27 29.00 -21.46
CA ALA A 63 19.62 28.49 -20.26
C ALA A 63 20.30 27.21 -19.79
N GLU A 64 20.54 27.10 -18.48
CA GLU A 64 21.11 25.89 -17.86
C GLU A 64 20.12 24.70 -17.94
N PHE A 65 18.83 24.99 -17.83
CA PHE A 65 17.76 23.99 -17.90
C PHE A 65 16.85 24.26 -19.09
N ARG A 66 16.45 23.19 -19.77
CA ARG A 66 15.47 23.24 -20.86
C ARG A 66 14.05 23.45 -20.34
N TYR A 67 13.74 22.90 -19.16
CA TYR A 67 12.43 23.02 -18.55
C TYR A 67 12.55 23.53 -17.12
N GLU A 68 11.81 24.58 -16.79
CA GLU A 68 11.74 25.14 -15.44
C GLU A 68 10.29 25.21 -14.99
N TRP A 69 9.98 24.55 -13.87
CA TRP A 69 8.65 24.51 -13.29
C TRP A 69 8.68 24.87 -11.81
N VAL A 70 7.60 25.45 -11.33
CA VAL A 70 7.45 25.88 -9.94
C VAL A 70 6.11 25.40 -9.39
N SER A 71 5.99 25.31 -8.07
CA SER A 71 4.70 25.04 -7.41
C SER A 71 3.80 26.28 -7.43
N GLU A 72 2.56 26.12 -7.85
CA GLU A 72 1.48 27.10 -7.68
C GLU A 72 0.42 26.52 -6.74
N ILE A 73 -0.03 27.32 -5.78
CA ILE A 73 -1.10 26.97 -4.82
C ILE A 73 -2.42 27.54 -5.36
N GLU A 74 -3.44 26.69 -5.44
CA GLU A 74 -4.79 27.05 -5.87
C GLU A 74 -5.63 27.64 -4.70
N ASP A 75 -6.75 28.26 -5.04
CA ASP A 75 -7.64 28.92 -4.06
C ASP A 75 -8.25 27.94 -3.04
N ASP A 76 -8.30 26.65 -3.37
CA ASP A 76 -8.79 25.58 -2.50
C ASP A 76 -7.73 25.02 -1.54
N GLY A 77 -6.48 25.51 -1.65
CA GLY A 77 -5.34 25.05 -0.85
C GLY A 77 -4.64 23.82 -1.41
N GLU A 78 -5.04 23.29 -2.58
CA GLU A 78 -4.25 22.28 -3.30
C GLU A 78 -3.11 22.95 -4.08
N TRP A 79 -2.11 22.16 -4.49
CA TRP A 79 -0.98 22.67 -5.26
C TRP A 79 -0.67 21.82 -6.48
N HIS A 80 -0.08 22.44 -7.49
CA HIS A 80 0.37 21.74 -8.70
C HIS A 80 1.62 22.39 -9.30
N LEU A 81 2.26 21.68 -10.22
CA LEU A 81 3.39 22.20 -10.98
C LEU A 81 2.91 23.04 -12.18
N VAL A 82 3.46 24.24 -12.30
CA VAL A 82 3.28 25.13 -13.45
C VAL A 82 4.62 25.49 -14.09
N GLU A 83 4.63 25.77 -15.38
CA GLU A 83 5.82 26.29 -16.04
C GLU A 83 6.15 27.67 -15.48
N LYS A 84 7.43 27.91 -15.17
CA LYS A 84 7.88 29.12 -14.46
C LYS A 84 7.49 30.43 -15.18
N SER A 85 7.41 30.44 -16.51
CA SER A 85 6.99 31.61 -17.28
C SER A 85 5.49 31.93 -17.16
N HIS A 86 4.67 30.97 -16.70
CA HIS A 86 3.23 31.11 -16.52
C HIS A 86 2.82 31.21 -15.05
N ALA A 87 3.77 31.04 -14.12
CA ALA A 87 3.52 31.07 -12.69
C ALA A 87 3.02 32.45 -12.25
N LYS A 88 1.96 32.46 -11.43
CA LYS A 88 1.53 33.69 -10.76
C LYS A 88 2.48 34.03 -9.60
N PRO A 89 2.65 35.32 -9.25
CA PRO A 89 3.40 35.71 -8.06
C PRO A 89 2.74 35.09 -6.81
N ASN A 90 3.47 34.21 -6.11
CA ASN A 90 2.99 33.61 -4.87
C ASN A 90 3.04 34.64 -3.73
N GLU A 91 1.94 35.36 -3.48
CA GLU A 91 1.82 36.24 -2.31
C GLU A 91 1.61 35.45 -1.00
N ASN A 92 1.19 34.17 -1.09
CA ASN A 92 0.80 33.32 0.05
C ASN A 92 1.83 32.26 0.47
N ALA A 93 2.99 32.15 -0.21
CA ALA A 93 3.95 31.05 0.05
C ALA A 93 4.66 31.11 1.42
N LEU A 94 4.52 32.20 2.18
CA LEU A 94 5.36 32.49 3.34
C LEU A 94 4.75 32.15 4.71
N SER A 95 3.49 31.70 4.81
CA SER A 95 2.83 31.50 6.12
C SER A 95 2.74 30.06 6.64
N GLU A 96 3.18 29.04 5.88
CA GLU A 96 2.82 27.64 6.19
C GLU A 96 3.93 26.60 5.90
N ASN A 97 5.21 26.94 6.13
CA ASN A 97 6.34 26.08 5.71
C ASN A 97 6.31 24.64 6.28
N ALA A 98 5.68 24.40 7.44
CA ALA A 98 5.55 23.06 8.01
C ALA A 98 4.49 22.18 7.32
N ILE A 99 3.52 22.76 6.61
CA ILE A 99 2.43 22.02 5.95
C ILE A 99 2.95 21.29 4.70
N TRP A 100 3.90 21.90 4.00
CA TRP A 100 4.39 21.40 2.71
C TRP A 100 5.53 20.38 2.81
N ASP A 101 6.20 20.24 3.95
CA ASP A 101 7.32 19.31 4.12
C ASP A 101 6.92 17.86 3.77
N VAL A 102 5.71 17.43 4.16
CA VAL A 102 5.20 16.08 3.83
C VAL A 102 4.88 15.95 2.35
N GLU A 103 4.23 16.95 1.75
CA GLU A 103 3.90 16.97 0.32
C GLU A 103 5.16 16.97 -0.55
N VAL A 104 6.16 17.79 -0.22
CA VAL A 104 7.47 17.80 -0.91
C VAL A 104 8.17 16.44 -0.79
N LEU A 105 8.19 15.86 0.41
CA LEU A 105 8.80 14.55 0.64
C LEU A 105 8.12 13.47 -0.20
N VAL A 106 6.78 13.41 -0.20
CA VAL A 106 6.02 12.41 -0.95
C VAL A 106 6.13 12.65 -2.47
N PHE A 107 6.21 13.91 -2.90
CA PHE A 107 6.48 14.22 -4.30
C PHE A 107 7.87 13.71 -4.73
N ILE A 108 8.89 13.86 -3.88
CA ILE A 108 10.21 13.26 -4.12
C ILE A 108 10.14 11.72 -4.13
N GLU A 109 9.31 11.09 -3.28
CA GLU A 109 9.06 9.65 -3.31
C GLU A 109 8.41 9.21 -4.63
N MET A 110 7.43 9.96 -5.15
CA MET A 110 6.87 9.73 -6.49
C MET A 110 7.95 9.85 -7.58
N LEU A 111 8.82 10.86 -7.50
CA LEU A 111 9.96 11.00 -8.43
C LEU A 111 10.95 9.84 -8.29
N ASN A 112 11.26 9.39 -7.08
CA ASN A 112 12.09 8.21 -6.84
C ASN A 112 11.52 6.99 -7.57
N ALA A 113 10.21 6.80 -7.59
CA ALA A 113 9.58 5.73 -8.33
C ALA A 113 9.81 5.82 -9.85
N LEU A 114 9.80 7.03 -10.44
CA LEU A 114 10.13 7.21 -11.86
C LEU A 114 11.58 6.81 -12.17
N TYR A 115 12.49 6.95 -11.20
CA TYR A 115 13.89 6.55 -11.30
C TYR A 115 14.17 5.14 -10.77
N ARG A 116 13.15 4.41 -10.33
CA ARG A 116 13.28 3.07 -9.70
C ARG A 116 14.19 3.07 -8.48
N ILE A 117 14.16 4.16 -7.72
CA ILE A 117 14.88 4.30 -6.46
C ILE A 117 13.91 3.87 -5.35
N PRO A 118 14.18 2.78 -4.63
CA PRO A 118 13.32 2.35 -3.53
C PRO A 118 13.44 3.30 -2.32
N TYR A 119 12.39 3.37 -1.53
CA TYR A 119 12.30 4.20 -0.33
C TYR A 119 11.42 3.52 0.72
N LYS A 120 11.57 3.93 1.98
CA LYS A 120 10.67 3.50 3.06
C LYS A 120 9.33 4.17 2.91
N ILE A 121 8.27 3.38 2.85
CA ILE A 121 6.90 3.85 2.71
C ILE A 121 6.09 3.50 3.96
N TRP A 122 5.20 4.41 4.32
CA TRP A 122 4.27 4.28 5.44
C TRP A 122 2.85 4.45 4.90
N VAL A 123 1.85 3.93 5.63
CA VAL A 123 0.44 3.96 5.19
C VAL A 123 -0.03 5.35 4.74
N ALA A 124 0.22 6.39 5.55
CA ALA A 124 -0.20 7.76 5.23
C ALA A 124 0.45 8.27 3.93
N ARG A 125 1.74 7.98 3.73
CA ARG A 125 2.48 8.39 2.52
C ARG A 125 2.04 7.61 1.30
N LEU A 126 1.66 6.34 1.45
CA LEU A 126 1.14 5.52 0.36
C LEU A 126 -0.16 6.08 -0.21
N PHE A 127 -1.05 6.62 0.63
CA PHE A 127 -2.25 7.33 0.15
C PHE A 127 -1.89 8.58 -0.64
N ILE A 128 -0.98 9.41 -0.11
CA ILE A 128 -0.58 10.67 -0.75
C ILE A 128 0.16 10.42 -2.07
N VAL A 129 1.12 9.49 -2.10
CA VAL A 129 1.90 9.18 -3.32
C VAL A 129 1.00 8.61 -4.41
N THR A 130 -0.03 7.83 -4.04
CA THR A 130 -1.03 7.32 -4.98
C THR A 130 -1.87 8.45 -5.58
N ARG A 131 -2.32 9.39 -4.74
CA ARG A 131 -3.05 10.59 -5.19
C ARG A 131 -2.21 11.42 -6.16
N MET A 132 -0.95 11.70 -5.81
CA MET A 132 -0.02 12.43 -6.67
C MET A 132 0.25 11.69 -7.98
N ALA A 133 0.50 10.39 -7.92
CA ALA A 133 0.79 9.60 -9.11
C ALA A 133 -0.42 9.48 -10.04
N ASP A 134 -1.64 9.50 -9.52
CA ASP A 134 -2.85 9.60 -10.34
C ASP A 134 -2.92 10.96 -11.05
N TYR A 135 -2.71 12.05 -10.32
CA TYR A 135 -2.70 13.40 -10.90
C TYR A 135 -1.63 13.56 -11.99
N TYR A 136 -0.38 13.17 -11.69
CA TYR A 136 0.75 13.22 -12.61
C TYR A 136 0.79 12.02 -13.58
N ARG A 137 -0.25 11.18 -13.62
CA ARG A 137 -0.43 10.07 -14.57
C ARG A 137 0.78 9.14 -14.65
N CYS A 138 1.26 8.69 -13.50
CA CYS A 138 2.41 7.80 -13.32
C CYS A 138 2.17 6.68 -12.29
N LEU A 139 0.91 6.29 -12.06
CA LEU A 139 0.56 5.14 -11.20
C LEU A 139 1.37 3.89 -11.50
N PRO A 140 1.62 3.49 -12.77
CA PRO A 140 2.44 2.30 -13.06
C PRO A 140 3.89 2.41 -12.57
N ALA A 141 4.47 3.61 -12.48
CA ALA A 141 5.83 3.76 -12.00
C ALA A 141 5.93 3.57 -10.48
N VAL A 142 5.03 4.21 -9.73
CA VAL A 142 4.87 3.97 -8.27
C VAL A 142 4.58 2.50 -8.02
N SER A 143 3.60 2.01 -8.77
CA SER A 143 3.39 0.65 -9.24
C SER A 143 4.54 -0.32 -8.97
N HIS A 144 5.36 -0.44 -10.00
CA HIS A 144 6.50 -1.33 -10.05
C HIS A 144 7.55 -1.09 -8.95
N ASN A 145 7.71 0.15 -8.48
CA ASN A 145 8.72 0.47 -7.47
C ASN A 145 8.33 -0.05 -6.07
N LEU A 146 7.03 -0.19 -5.78
CA LEU A 146 6.55 -0.57 -4.45
C LEU A 146 7.04 -1.94 -3.98
N PHE A 147 7.28 -2.90 -4.89
CA PHE A 147 7.88 -4.18 -4.52
C PHE A 147 9.19 -4.00 -3.73
N ALA A 148 10.08 -3.13 -4.22
CA ALA A 148 11.35 -2.86 -3.55
C ALA A 148 11.20 -1.91 -2.33
N CYS A 149 10.15 -1.08 -2.30
CA CYS A 149 9.85 -0.25 -1.15
C CYS A 149 9.35 -1.08 0.05
N PHE A 150 8.55 -2.11 -0.19
CA PHE A 150 8.02 -2.97 0.88
C PHE A 150 9.15 -3.69 1.64
N ASP A 151 10.20 -4.12 0.95
CA ASP A 151 11.38 -4.75 1.58
C ASP A 151 12.14 -3.81 2.53
N GLN A 152 12.03 -2.49 2.36
CA GLN A 152 12.69 -1.50 3.20
C GLN A 152 11.80 -0.95 4.31
N SER A 153 10.52 -1.31 4.28
CA SER A 153 9.46 -0.72 5.10
C SER A 153 9.00 -1.70 6.17
N ASN A 154 8.48 -1.17 7.26
CA ASN A 154 7.68 -1.96 8.18
C ASN A 154 6.24 -1.95 7.64
N ASN A 155 5.72 -3.12 7.25
CA ASN A 155 4.37 -3.28 6.69
C ASN A 155 3.35 -3.80 7.71
N ASP A 156 3.64 -3.75 9.02
CA ASP A 156 2.74 -4.15 10.10
C ASP A 156 1.42 -3.34 10.04
N TYR A 157 1.48 -2.11 9.50
CA TYR A 157 0.32 -1.25 9.28
C TYR A 157 -0.74 -1.89 8.36
N VAL A 158 -0.37 -2.82 7.47
CA VAL A 158 -1.29 -3.40 6.48
C VAL A 158 -2.50 -3.99 7.17
N LYS A 159 -2.32 -4.61 8.33
CA LYS A 159 -3.39 -5.18 9.12
C LYS A 159 -4.47 -4.15 9.49
N GLU A 160 -4.04 -3.06 10.12
CA GLU A 160 -4.92 -2.03 10.69
C GLU A 160 -5.65 -1.25 9.59
N TYR A 161 -5.00 -1.10 8.43
CA TYR A 161 -5.49 -0.28 7.33
C TYR A 161 -5.92 -1.09 6.11
N ALA A 162 -6.06 -2.42 6.22
CA ALA A 162 -6.27 -3.29 5.05
C ALA A 162 -7.50 -2.88 4.24
N LEU A 163 -8.60 -2.52 4.91
CA LEU A 163 -9.82 -2.12 4.25
C LEU A 163 -9.63 -0.84 3.43
N GLN A 164 -8.99 0.19 4.00
CA GLN A 164 -8.70 1.45 3.32
C GLN A 164 -7.66 1.26 2.20
N LEU A 165 -6.70 0.34 2.42
CA LEU A 165 -5.65 0.04 1.46
C LEU A 165 -6.14 -0.76 0.26
N LEU A 166 -7.28 -1.45 0.32
CA LEU A 166 -7.82 -2.18 -0.83
C LEU A 166 -8.08 -1.28 -2.04
N ASP A 167 -8.69 -0.11 -1.85
CA ASP A 167 -8.93 0.85 -2.94
C ASP A 167 -7.61 1.41 -3.50
N THR A 168 -6.64 1.64 -2.62
CA THR A 168 -5.31 2.15 -3.01
C THR A 168 -4.52 1.10 -3.80
N ALA A 169 -4.52 -0.14 -3.32
CA ALA A 169 -3.87 -1.27 -3.96
C ALA A 169 -4.54 -1.60 -5.30
N TYR A 170 -5.87 -1.52 -5.35
CA TYR A 170 -6.65 -1.66 -6.58
C TYR A 170 -6.28 -0.58 -7.58
N LYS A 171 -6.26 0.70 -7.18
CA LYS A 171 -5.91 1.82 -8.07
C LYS A 171 -4.47 1.76 -8.59
N LEU A 172 -3.54 1.34 -7.75
CA LEU A 172 -2.15 1.12 -8.15
C LEU A 172 -1.97 -0.16 -8.97
N HIS A 173 -2.98 -1.02 -9.12
CA HIS A 173 -2.83 -2.37 -9.68
C HIS A 173 -1.69 -3.15 -8.98
N GLN A 174 -1.55 -2.99 -7.65
CA GLN A 174 -0.47 -3.59 -6.87
C GLN A 174 -0.82 -4.99 -6.38
N PRO A 175 -0.29 -6.06 -7.00
CA PRO A 175 -0.75 -7.42 -6.72
C PRO A 175 -0.44 -7.86 -5.30
N LEU A 176 0.77 -7.56 -4.82
CA LEU A 176 1.23 -7.98 -3.51
C LEU A 176 0.41 -7.32 -2.39
N LEU A 177 0.28 -6.00 -2.45
CA LEU A 177 -0.51 -5.24 -1.48
C LEU A 177 -1.99 -5.64 -1.50
N PHE A 178 -2.57 -5.75 -2.69
CA PHE A 178 -3.99 -6.07 -2.82
C PHE A 178 -4.32 -7.45 -2.27
N LYS A 179 -3.52 -8.47 -2.60
CA LYS A 179 -3.73 -9.85 -2.12
C LYS A 179 -3.69 -9.92 -0.60
N ASP A 180 -2.67 -9.32 0.02
CA ASP A 180 -2.51 -9.36 1.47
C ASP A 180 -3.61 -8.59 2.19
N CYS A 181 -3.98 -7.39 1.70
CA CYS A 181 -5.13 -6.66 2.23
C CYS A 181 -6.45 -7.45 2.07
N LEU A 182 -6.65 -8.13 0.94
CA LEU A 182 -7.85 -8.90 0.68
C LEU A 182 -7.95 -10.14 1.58
N ILE A 183 -6.84 -10.85 1.79
CA ILE A 183 -6.76 -11.99 2.72
C ILE A 183 -7.01 -11.50 4.16
N GLN A 184 -6.40 -10.39 4.56
CA GLN A 184 -6.58 -9.78 5.88
C GLN A 184 -8.06 -9.47 6.17
N VAL A 185 -8.76 -8.80 5.24
CA VAL A 185 -10.18 -8.44 5.39
C VAL A 185 -11.09 -9.67 5.29
N ALA A 186 -10.89 -10.52 4.28
CA ALA A 186 -11.75 -11.67 4.05
C ALA A 186 -11.65 -12.72 5.17
N GLY A 187 -10.44 -12.86 5.74
CA GLY A 187 -10.10 -13.84 6.77
C GLY A 187 -10.48 -13.46 8.19
N TYR A 188 -10.88 -12.21 8.44
CA TYR A 188 -11.41 -11.81 9.73
C TYR A 188 -12.76 -12.49 10.00
N MET A 189 -12.81 -13.26 11.09
CA MET A 189 -13.95 -14.05 11.56
C MET A 189 -14.07 -13.91 13.08
N PRO A 190 -14.52 -12.73 13.57
CA PRO A 190 -14.71 -12.51 14.99
C PRO A 190 -15.84 -13.39 15.54
N SER A 191 -15.82 -13.58 16.86
CA SER A 191 -16.83 -14.36 17.59
C SER A 191 -18.23 -13.74 17.57
N ASP A 192 -18.31 -12.42 17.42
CA ASP A 192 -19.53 -11.63 17.32
C ASP A 192 -19.78 -11.17 15.88
N SER A 193 -21.02 -11.28 15.42
CA SER A 193 -21.42 -10.95 14.04
C SER A 193 -21.37 -9.45 13.68
N GLY A 194 -20.71 -8.64 14.51
CA GLY A 194 -20.58 -7.21 14.35
C GLY A 194 -19.38 -6.88 13.49
N ASP A 195 -19.57 -6.93 12.16
CA ASP A 195 -19.06 -5.92 11.23
C ASP A 195 -19.27 -6.40 9.80
N ALA A 196 -20.30 -5.83 9.16
CA ALA A 196 -20.39 -5.89 7.72
C ALA A 196 -19.38 -4.88 7.16
N TYR A 197 -18.32 -5.37 6.52
CA TYR A 197 -17.41 -4.52 5.77
C TYR A 197 -18.20 -3.72 4.72
N TYR A 198 -18.22 -2.40 4.87
CA TYR A 198 -18.76 -1.54 3.83
C TYR A 198 -17.66 -1.28 2.79
N LEU A 199 -17.67 -2.08 1.73
CA LEU A 199 -16.89 -1.83 0.53
C LEU A 199 -17.81 -1.19 -0.53
N SER A 200 -17.49 0.06 -0.91
CA SER A 200 -18.23 0.79 -1.94
C SER A 200 -17.95 0.24 -3.35
N ASN A 201 -16.74 -0.27 -3.59
CA ASN A 201 -16.34 -0.83 -4.86
C ASN A 201 -16.84 -2.28 -5.01
N LYS A 202 -17.85 -2.48 -5.86
CA LYS A 202 -18.45 -3.79 -6.13
C LYS A 202 -17.44 -4.83 -6.63
N VAL A 203 -16.47 -4.42 -7.45
CA VAL A 203 -15.48 -5.36 -8.02
C VAL A 203 -14.56 -5.90 -6.93
N ILE A 204 -14.10 -5.02 -6.03
CA ILE A 204 -13.31 -5.41 -4.86
C ILE A 204 -14.15 -6.30 -3.94
N PHE A 205 -15.41 -5.92 -3.68
CA PHE A 205 -16.33 -6.70 -2.84
C PHE A 205 -16.57 -8.11 -3.41
N ASP A 206 -16.87 -8.25 -4.70
CA ASP A 206 -17.09 -9.54 -5.34
C ASP A 206 -15.83 -10.42 -5.24
N THR A 207 -14.64 -9.82 -5.38
CA THR A 207 -13.35 -10.52 -5.26
C THR A 207 -13.08 -10.95 -3.81
N MET A 208 -13.34 -10.07 -2.84
CA MET A 208 -13.27 -10.38 -1.41
C MET A 208 -14.19 -11.55 -1.04
N MET A 209 -15.43 -11.57 -1.57
CA MET A 209 -16.37 -12.65 -1.31
C MET A 209 -15.90 -13.99 -1.86
N LYS A 210 -15.21 -14.03 -3.01
CA LYS A 210 -14.57 -15.26 -3.51
C LYS A 210 -13.51 -15.77 -2.55
N VAL A 211 -12.67 -14.88 -2.03
CA VAL A 211 -11.63 -15.23 -1.04
C VAL A 211 -12.25 -15.70 0.27
N ARG A 212 -13.25 -15.01 0.79
CA ARG A 212 -13.98 -15.42 2.00
C ARG A 212 -14.66 -16.77 1.83
N ASN A 213 -15.25 -17.04 0.67
CA ASN A 213 -15.86 -18.34 0.37
C ASN A 213 -14.83 -19.46 0.31
N GLU A 214 -13.63 -19.21 -0.22
CA GLU A 214 -12.53 -20.17 -0.19
C GLU A 214 -12.07 -20.48 1.25
N ILE A 215 -11.98 -19.48 2.13
CA ILE A 215 -11.68 -19.69 3.55
C ILE A 215 -12.79 -20.53 4.20
N ASN A 216 -14.06 -20.15 4.00
CA ASN A 216 -15.21 -20.90 4.53
C ASN A 216 -15.22 -22.35 4.06
N ARG A 217 -14.90 -22.61 2.79
CA ARG A 217 -14.77 -23.97 2.25
C ARG A 217 -13.72 -24.76 3.03
N ARG A 218 -12.55 -24.18 3.27
CA ARG A 218 -11.47 -24.82 4.04
C ARG A 218 -11.84 -25.06 5.50
N VAL A 219 -12.58 -24.13 6.11
CA VAL A 219 -13.15 -24.31 7.46
C VAL A 219 -14.04 -25.54 7.51
N VAL A 220 -14.97 -25.70 6.56
CA VAL A 220 -15.86 -26.86 6.49
C VAL A 220 -15.08 -28.15 6.27
N GLU A 221 -14.09 -28.15 5.37
CA GLU A 221 -13.24 -29.32 5.13
C GLU A 221 -12.41 -29.73 6.35
N ALA A 222 -11.87 -28.75 7.08
CA ALA A 222 -11.18 -28.98 8.33
C ALA A 222 -12.10 -29.61 9.38
N GLN A 223 -13.31 -29.08 9.56
CA GLN A 223 -14.30 -29.63 10.48
C GLN A 223 -14.67 -31.08 10.11
N GLN A 224 -14.87 -31.37 8.82
CA GLN A 224 -15.12 -32.72 8.33
C GLN A 224 -13.96 -33.67 8.66
N ARG A 225 -12.71 -33.24 8.46
CA ARG A 225 -11.53 -34.04 8.81
C ARG A 225 -11.42 -34.31 10.30
N LEU A 226 -11.69 -33.30 11.13
CA LEU A 226 -11.72 -33.47 12.58
C LEU A 226 -12.81 -34.47 13.00
N MET A 227 -14.01 -34.39 12.41
CA MET A 227 -15.10 -35.33 12.69
C MET A 227 -14.81 -36.77 12.24
N LEU A 228 -14.09 -36.93 11.13
CA LEU A 228 -13.73 -38.25 10.58
C LEU A 228 -12.50 -38.87 11.25
N SER A 229 -11.73 -38.08 12.02
CA SER A 229 -10.66 -38.64 12.85
C SER A 229 -11.27 -39.59 13.87
N ALA A 230 -10.66 -40.78 14.06
CA ALA A 230 -11.23 -41.81 14.92
C ALA A 230 -11.41 -41.24 16.34
N PRO A 231 -12.66 -41.17 16.87
CA PRO A 231 -12.88 -40.57 18.18
C PRO A 231 -12.33 -41.50 19.25
N THR A 232 -11.29 -41.03 19.95
CA THR A 232 -10.93 -41.58 21.25
C THR A 232 -11.66 -40.80 22.34
N GLU A 233 -11.86 -41.43 23.50
CA GLU A 233 -12.41 -40.73 24.67
C GLU A 233 -11.55 -39.51 25.04
N GLU A 234 -10.23 -39.64 24.89
CA GLU A 234 -9.24 -38.58 25.12
C GLU A 234 -9.44 -37.40 24.17
N ARG A 235 -9.63 -37.63 22.86
CA ARG A 235 -9.87 -36.57 21.87
C ARG A 235 -11.21 -35.87 22.06
N SER A 236 -12.24 -36.62 22.44
CA SER A 236 -13.55 -36.04 22.74
C SER A 236 -13.47 -35.08 23.93
N LYS A 237 -12.70 -35.46 24.96
CA LYS A 237 -12.41 -34.56 26.10
C LYS A 237 -11.57 -33.36 25.66
N LEU A 238 -10.59 -33.56 24.77
CA LEU A 238 -9.73 -32.48 24.28
C LEU A 238 -10.52 -31.39 23.52
N LEU A 239 -11.48 -31.77 22.68
CA LEU A 239 -12.33 -30.82 21.96
C LEU A 239 -13.08 -29.86 22.90
N GLY A 240 -13.63 -30.40 24.00
CA GLY A 240 -14.29 -29.60 25.04
C GLY A 240 -13.30 -28.79 25.88
N HIS A 241 -12.17 -29.41 26.25
CA HIS A 241 -11.14 -28.74 27.05
C HIS A 241 -10.54 -27.52 26.34
N CYS A 242 -10.19 -27.61 25.05
CA CYS A 242 -9.66 -26.48 24.30
C CYS A 242 -10.67 -25.33 24.17
N TRP A 243 -11.97 -25.64 24.16
CA TRP A 243 -13.02 -24.63 24.19
C TRP A 243 -13.06 -23.90 25.54
N GLU A 244 -13.03 -24.65 26.64
CA GLU A 244 -13.01 -24.12 28.00
C GLU A 244 -11.77 -23.27 28.28
N VAL A 245 -10.58 -23.77 27.93
CA VAL A 245 -9.30 -23.04 28.09
C VAL A 245 -9.32 -21.72 27.34
N GLY A 246 -9.72 -21.72 26.08
CA GLY A 246 -9.76 -20.49 25.30
C GLY A 246 -10.76 -19.46 25.87
N PHE A 247 -11.88 -19.92 26.44
CA PHE A 247 -12.83 -19.04 27.12
C PHE A 247 -12.25 -18.46 28.42
N GLU A 248 -11.57 -19.28 29.23
CA GLU A 248 -10.93 -18.86 30.47
C GLU A 248 -9.77 -17.87 30.22
N GLU A 249 -8.98 -18.09 29.17
CA GLU A 249 -7.86 -17.21 28.77
C GLU A 249 -8.33 -15.82 28.37
N THR A 250 -9.43 -15.72 27.62
CA THR A 250 -9.84 -14.48 26.94
C THR A 250 -11.00 -13.76 27.63
N GLY A 251 -11.78 -14.46 28.45
CA GLY A 251 -13.00 -13.92 29.08
C GLY A 251 -14.13 -13.61 28.08
N VAL A 252 -13.98 -13.97 26.80
CA VAL A 252 -14.95 -13.78 25.72
C VAL A 252 -15.14 -15.08 24.93
N PRO A 253 -16.24 -15.22 24.15
CA PRO A 253 -16.41 -16.39 23.29
C PRO A 253 -15.23 -16.54 22.33
N LEU A 254 -14.70 -17.76 22.24
CA LEU A 254 -13.54 -18.05 21.42
C LEU A 254 -13.87 -17.91 19.93
N SER A 255 -13.04 -17.18 19.19
CA SER A 255 -13.15 -17.17 17.73
C SER A 255 -12.70 -18.49 17.12
N LEU A 256 -13.25 -18.80 15.94
CA LEU A 256 -12.98 -20.07 15.28
C LEU A 256 -11.49 -20.27 14.93
N PRO A 257 -10.74 -19.25 14.45
CA PRO A 257 -9.31 -19.39 14.20
C PRO A 257 -8.53 -19.73 15.48
N ARG A 258 -8.80 -19.05 16.59
CA ARG A 258 -8.16 -19.35 17.89
C ARG A 258 -8.48 -20.76 18.38
N TYR A 259 -9.75 -21.19 18.25
CA TYR A 259 -10.14 -22.55 18.62
C TYR A 259 -9.35 -23.62 17.85
N PHE A 260 -9.27 -23.47 16.52
CA PHE A 260 -8.51 -24.41 15.70
C PHE A 260 -7.01 -24.36 15.97
N ARG A 261 -6.45 -23.18 16.25
CA ARG A 261 -5.06 -23.07 16.69
C ARG A 261 -4.81 -23.89 17.96
N LEU A 262 -5.64 -23.71 18.99
CA LEU A 262 -5.51 -24.47 20.25
C LEU A 262 -5.57 -25.98 20.01
N LEU A 263 -6.50 -26.47 19.19
CA LEU A 263 -6.57 -27.90 18.86
C LEU A 263 -5.28 -28.41 18.20
N ALA A 264 -4.72 -27.65 17.26
CA ALA A 264 -3.48 -28.01 16.58
C ALA A 264 -2.25 -28.00 17.51
N GLU A 265 -2.24 -27.12 18.51
CA GLU A 265 -1.15 -27.06 19.51
C GLU A 265 -1.16 -28.25 20.48
N HIS A 266 -2.33 -28.85 20.72
CA HIS A 266 -2.51 -29.92 21.72
C HIS A 266 -2.48 -31.34 21.15
N ASP A 267 -2.77 -31.55 19.86
CA ASP A 267 -2.79 -32.88 19.23
C ASP A 267 -2.25 -32.85 17.80
N SER A 268 -1.32 -33.75 17.50
CA SER A 268 -0.64 -33.82 16.20
C SER A 268 -1.54 -34.26 15.04
N GLU A 269 -2.57 -35.08 15.29
CA GLU A 269 -3.54 -35.44 14.24
C GLU A 269 -4.44 -34.25 13.93
N PHE A 270 -4.85 -33.48 14.94
CA PHE A 270 -5.56 -32.22 14.74
C PHE A 270 -4.69 -31.20 14.00
N ALA A 271 -3.40 -31.08 14.35
CA ALA A 271 -2.45 -30.24 13.62
C ALA A 271 -2.38 -30.62 12.14
N ASN A 272 -2.31 -31.92 11.82
CA ASN A 272 -2.31 -32.39 10.45
C ASN A 272 -3.62 -32.07 9.72
N ALA A 273 -4.77 -32.31 10.37
CA ALA A 273 -6.08 -32.02 9.82
C ALA A 273 -6.28 -30.52 9.52
N LEU A 274 -5.71 -29.65 10.36
CA LEU A 274 -5.84 -28.19 10.33
C LEU A 274 -4.72 -27.46 9.58
N SER A 275 -3.66 -28.15 9.19
CA SER A 275 -2.46 -27.59 8.54
C SER A 275 -2.77 -26.61 7.41
N HIS A 276 -3.65 -27.00 6.48
CA HIS A 276 -4.05 -26.17 5.34
C HIS A 276 -4.90 -24.94 5.70
N LEU A 277 -5.58 -24.98 6.84
CA LEU A 277 -6.45 -23.91 7.32
C LEU A 277 -5.66 -22.88 8.13
N LEU A 278 -4.67 -23.33 8.91
CA LEU A 278 -3.81 -22.49 9.74
C LEU A 278 -2.60 -21.91 8.99
N GLN A 279 -2.38 -22.33 7.73
CA GLN A 279 -1.32 -21.79 6.88
C GLN A 279 -1.50 -20.28 6.64
N CYS A 280 -0.39 -19.55 6.63
CA CYS A 280 -0.35 -18.13 6.28
C CYS A 280 0.09 -17.95 4.81
N GLU A 281 -0.76 -17.31 4.00
CA GLU A 281 -0.48 -16.96 2.60
C GLU A 281 -0.13 -15.48 2.41
N LEU A 282 -0.03 -14.70 3.49
CA LEU A 282 0.46 -13.32 3.44
C LEU A 282 1.93 -13.30 2.98
N ARG A 283 2.28 -12.32 2.15
CA ARG A 283 3.58 -12.26 1.46
C ARG A 283 4.34 -10.95 1.67
N LEU A 284 3.68 -9.89 2.12
CA LEU A 284 4.34 -8.64 2.44
C LEU A 284 5.36 -8.87 3.57
N PRO A 285 6.59 -8.36 3.41
CA PRO A 285 7.58 -8.40 4.48
C PRO A 285 7.01 -7.73 5.74
N CYS A 286 7.00 -8.45 6.85
CA CYS A 286 6.43 -8.01 8.12
C CYS A 286 7.38 -8.48 9.22
N GLU A 287 7.63 -7.64 10.23
CA GLU A 287 8.51 -8.02 11.34
C GLU A 287 7.80 -9.02 12.27
N LEU A 288 6.47 -8.93 12.34
CA LEU A 288 5.64 -9.81 13.13
C LEU A 288 5.26 -11.07 12.34
N ILE A 289 5.55 -12.24 12.91
CA ILE A 289 5.08 -13.51 12.34
C ILE A 289 3.55 -13.53 12.44
N ARG A 290 2.88 -13.61 11.29
CA ARG A 290 1.42 -13.63 11.18
C ARG A 290 0.92 -15.06 11.24
N GLU A 291 0.12 -15.36 12.24
CA GLU A 291 -0.36 -16.72 12.50
C GLU A 291 -1.86 -16.72 12.78
N ALA A 292 -2.60 -17.57 12.07
CA ALA A 292 -4.04 -17.69 12.27
C ALA A 292 -4.35 -18.14 13.70
N GLY A 293 -5.16 -17.36 14.42
CA GLY A 293 -5.56 -17.68 15.80
C GLY A 293 -4.46 -17.49 16.85
N ALA A 294 -3.42 -16.70 16.58
CA ALA A 294 -2.33 -16.46 17.53
C ALA A 294 -2.80 -15.64 18.75
N HIS A 295 -2.35 -16.04 19.94
CA HIS A 295 -2.74 -15.45 21.23
C HIS A 295 -2.13 -14.06 21.46
N ASP A 296 -0.82 -13.92 21.23
CA ASP A 296 -0.05 -12.72 21.61
C ASP A 296 -0.11 -11.59 20.57
N THR A 297 -1.04 -11.71 19.62
CA THR A 297 -1.23 -10.76 18.54
C THR A 297 -2.72 -10.52 18.38
N ASN A 298 -3.11 -9.39 17.78
CA ASN A 298 -4.52 -9.17 17.40
C ASN A 298 -4.98 -10.13 16.26
N ASP A 299 -4.36 -11.30 16.06
CA ASP A 299 -4.64 -12.30 14.99
C ASP A 299 -5.51 -13.46 15.45
N THR A 300 -6.01 -13.38 16.69
CA THR A 300 -6.95 -14.33 17.29
C THR A 300 -8.10 -14.67 16.35
N ASP A 301 -8.58 -13.67 15.61
CA ASP A 301 -9.81 -13.75 14.83
C ASP A 301 -9.58 -13.88 13.32
N HIS A 302 -8.38 -14.26 12.88
CA HIS A 302 -8.07 -14.29 11.46
C HIS A 302 -7.64 -15.66 10.94
N PHE A 303 -8.13 -16.01 9.74
CA PHE A 303 -7.50 -17.00 8.86
C PHE A 303 -6.72 -16.31 7.75
N TYR A 304 -5.57 -16.89 7.37
CA TYR A 304 -4.71 -16.36 6.31
C TYR A 304 -4.49 -17.33 5.16
N CYS A 305 -5.29 -18.39 5.07
CA CYS A 305 -5.00 -19.54 4.22
C CYS A 305 -5.47 -19.40 2.76
N ALA A 306 -6.24 -18.36 2.42
CA ALA A 306 -6.72 -18.18 1.06
C ALA A 306 -5.58 -17.80 0.13
N ARG A 307 -5.59 -18.40 -1.07
CA ARG A 307 -4.60 -18.11 -2.12
C ARG A 307 -5.30 -17.47 -3.30
N LEU A 308 -4.92 -16.23 -3.61
CA LEU A 308 -5.39 -15.51 -4.79
C LEU A 308 -4.31 -15.55 -5.88
N LEU A 309 -4.64 -16.10 -7.05
CA LEU A 309 -3.72 -16.16 -8.18
C LEU A 309 -3.81 -14.88 -9.01
N ASP A 310 -2.80 -14.59 -9.83
CA ASP A 310 -2.77 -13.35 -10.63
C ASP A 310 -3.96 -13.25 -11.59
N ARG A 311 -4.45 -14.39 -12.10
CA ARG A 311 -5.65 -14.47 -12.94
C ARG A 311 -6.96 -14.12 -12.21
N ASP A 312 -6.94 -14.14 -10.88
CA ASP A 312 -8.11 -13.84 -10.05
C ASP A 312 -8.12 -12.36 -9.61
N LEU A 313 -7.09 -11.59 -9.99
CA LEU A 313 -7.04 -10.14 -9.77
C LEU A 313 -8.12 -9.44 -10.61
N PRO A 314 -8.68 -8.34 -10.10
CA PRO A 314 -9.74 -7.60 -10.80
C PRO A 314 -9.24 -6.68 -11.93
N TRP A 315 -7.96 -6.79 -12.31
CA TRP A 315 -7.33 -6.09 -13.42
C TRP A 315 -6.44 -7.06 -14.21
N ASP A 316 -6.02 -6.66 -15.43
CA ASP A 316 -5.09 -7.44 -16.24
C ASP A 316 -3.64 -7.23 -15.75
N PRO A 317 -2.94 -8.27 -15.26
CA PRO A 317 -1.55 -8.14 -14.81
C PRO A 317 -0.55 -7.77 -15.92
N SER A 318 -0.95 -7.88 -17.19
CA SER A 318 -0.12 -7.54 -18.35
C SER A 318 -0.30 -6.10 -18.84
N GLU A 319 -1.30 -5.38 -18.33
CA GLU A 319 -1.51 -3.96 -18.60
C GLU A 319 -0.36 -3.14 -17.97
N THR A 320 0.16 -2.15 -18.69
CA THR A 320 1.33 -1.35 -18.23
C THR A 320 1.09 0.15 -18.25
N ASP A 321 -0.07 0.59 -18.72
CA ASP A 321 -0.41 1.98 -19.03
C ASP A 321 -1.78 2.42 -18.50
N TRP A 322 -2.28 1.75 -17.45
CA TRP A 322 -3.55 2.06 -16.79
C TRP A 322 -3.59 3.42 -16.09
#